data_AF-A0A662E8S7-F1
#
_entry.id   AF-A0A662E8S7-F1
#
_cell.length_a   1.000
_cell.length_b   1.000
_cell.length_c   1.000
_cell.angle_alpha   90.00
_cell.angle_beta   90.00
_cell.angle_gamma   90.00
#
_symmetry.space_group_name_H-M   'P 1'
#
loop_
_entity.id
_entity.type
_entity.pdbx_description
1 polymer ?
#
loop_
_entity_poly.entity_id
_entity_poly.type
_entity_poly.pdbx_seq_one_letter_code
_entity_poly.pdbx_strand_id
1 'polypeptide(L)'
;MEILIKALGTTGFANLTWGNSIMILLGCVAVYLAIVKKFEPLLLLPIGFGVIVGNMPYMAGLPIGVYDKGSVYSLIYYGVTSGVFPPLIFLGIGALTDFSTLISSPKSMLLG
;
A
#
# COMPACT_ATOMS: atom_id res chain seq x y z
N MET A 1 -28.16 -30.00 0.75
CA MET A 1 -27.53 -29.36 1.92
C MET A 1 -26.02 -29.18 1.74
N GLU A 2 -25.30 -30.16 1.18
CA GLU A 2 -23.84 -30.06 0.96
C GLU A 2 -23.38 -28.89 0.07
N ILE A 3 -24.12 -28.57 -0.99
CA ILE A 3 -23.80 -27.43 -1.88
C ILE A 3 -23.82 -26.10 -1.11
N LEU A 4 -24.73 -25.97 -0.14
CA LEU A 4 -24.89 -24.76 0.66
C LEU A 4 -23.74 -24.62 1.68
N ILE A 5 -23.32 -25.73 2.28
CA ILE A 5 -22.16 -25.77 3.18
C ILE A 5 -20.86 -25.49 2.39
N LYS A 6 -20.74 -26.02 1.17
CA LYS A 6 -19.60 -25.76 0.29
C LYS A 6 -19.55 -24.30 -0.19
N ALA A 7 -20.71 -23.72 -0.52
CA ALA A 7 -20.83 -22.31 -0.89
C ALA A 7 -20.53 -21.37 0.29
N LEU A 8 -20.94 -21.73 1.51
CA LEU A 8 -20.59 -20.99 2.72
C LEU A 8 -19.09 -21.09 3.02
N GLY A 9 -18.48 -22.26 2.84
CA GLY A 9 -17.04 -22.49 3.04
C GLY A 9 -16.13 -21.84 1.99
N THR A 10 -16.64 -21.54 0.79
CA THR A 10 -15.89 -20.81 -0.25
C THR A 10 -16.07 -19.30 -0.18
N THR A 11 -16.93 -18.78 0.71
CA THR A 11 -17.07 -17.33 0.88
C THR A 11 -15.78 -16.71 1.41
N GLY A 12 -15.51 -15.46 1.03
CA GLY A 12 -14.34 -14.71 1.53
C GLY A 12 -14.33 -14.63 3.07
N PHE A 13 -15.50 -14.58 3.72
CA PHE A 13 -15.60 -14.60 5.17
C PHE A 13 -15.12 -15.92 5.80
N ALA A 14 -15.29 -17.06 5.13
CA ALA A 14 -14.83 -18.36 5.63
C ALA A 14 -13.30 -18.55 5.53
N ASN A 15 -12.63 -17.79 4.65
CA ASN A 15 -11.17 -17.80 4.49
C ASN A 15 -10.48 -16.64 5.24
N LEU A 16 -11.22 -15.90 6.06
CA LEU A 16 -10.67 -14.79 6.84
C LEU A 16 -9.81 -15.34 7.98
N THR A 17 -8.50 -15.09 7.92
CA THR A 17 -7.61 -15.39 9.04
C THR A 17 -7.65 -14.27 10.08
N TRP A 18 -7.27 -14.60 11.33
CA TRP A 18 -7.12 -13.61 12.39
C TRP A 18 -6.08 -12.53 12.03
N GLY A 19 -4.99 -12.91 11.35
CA GLY A 19 -3.96 -11.98 10.87
C GLY A 19 -4.50 -10.95 9.87
N ASN A 20 -5.32 -11.40 8.90
CA ASN A 20 -5.94 -10.51 7.92
C ASN A 20 -6.82 -9.45 8.60
N SER A 21 -7.56 -9.86 9.63
CA SER A 21 -8.45 -8.96 10.38
C SER A 21 -7.67 -7.85 11.08
N ILE A 22 -6.53 -8.19 11.70
CA ILE A 22 -5.65 -7.20 12.35
C ILE A 22 -5.06 -6.23 11.32
N MET A 23 -4.58 -6.75 10.19
CA MET A 23 -3.98 -5.91 9.14
C MET A 23 -5.00 -4.95 8.52
N ILE A 24 -6.22 -5.41 8.26
CA ILE A 24 -7.31 -4.54 7.78
C ILE A 24 -7.61 -3.43 8.79
N LEU A 25 -7.65 -3.76 10.09
CA LEU A 25 -7.85 -2.76 11.14
C LEU A 25 -6.74 -1.72 11.15
N LEU A 26 -5.47 -2.14 11.03
CA LEU A 26 -4.33 -1.23 10.91
C LEU A 26 -4.40 -0.35 9.65
N GLY A 27 -4.84 -0.92 8.53
CA GLY A 27 -5.10 -0.17 7.29
C GLY A 27 -6.17 0.90 7.48
N CYS A 28 -7.28 0.59 8.16
CA CYS A 28 -8.32 1.56 8.52
C CYS A 28 -7.79 2.67 9.43
N VAL A 29 -6.92 2.35 10.40
CA VAL A 29 -6.25 3.34 11.25
C VAL A 29 -5.34 4.25 10.41
N ALA A 30 -4.57 3.70 9.47
CA ALA A 30 -3.73 4.50 8.58
C ALA A 30 -4.56 5.45 7.70
N VAL A 31 -5.69 4.98 7.14
CA VAL A 31 -6.63 5.81 6.38
C VAL A 31 -7.21 6.92 7.25
N TYR A 32 -7.60 6.61 8.49
CA TYR A 32 -8.09 7.62 9.45
C TYR A 32 -7.03 8.70 9.73
N LEU A 33 -5.77 8.30 9.98
CA LEU A 33 -4.67 9.24 10.19
C LEU A 33 -4.40 10.12 8.97
N ALA A 34 -4.47 9.53 7.76
CA ALA A 34 -4.25 10.26 6.51
C ALA A 34 -5.34 11.30 6.24
N ILE A 35 -6.62 10.98 6.51
CA ILE A 35 -7.76 11.87 6.18
C ILE A 35 -8.04 12.86 7.31
N VAL A 36 -8.25 12.36 8.53
CA VAL A 36 -8.72 13.17 9.67
C VAL A 36 -7.59 13.98 10.26
N LYS A 37 -6.42 13.36 10.41
CA LYS A 37 -5.24 13.99 11.02
C LYS A 37 -4.27 14.57 9.99
N LYS A 38 -4.50 14.33 8.69
CA LYS A 38 -3.67 14.84 7.58
C LYS A 38 -2.18 14.49 7.70
N PHE A 39 -1.87 13.34 8.30
CA PHE A 39 -0.50 12.81 8.27
C PHE A 39 -0.18 12.31 6.87
N GLU A 40 0.78 12.97 6.20
CA GLU A 40 1.29 12.63 4.87
C GLU A 40 0.23 12.04 3.92
N PRO A 41 -0.85 12.77 3.63
CA PRO A 41 -2.05 12.21 3.00
C PRO A 41 -1.75 11.62 1.62
N LEU A 42 -0.74 12.13 0.92
CA LEU A 42 -0.32 11.65 -0.40
C LEU A 42 0.30 10.25 -0.35
N LEU A 43 0.93 9.86 0.75
CA LEU A 43 1.60 8.56 0.90
C LEU A 43 0.79 7.61 1.78
N LEU A 44 0.33 8.10 2.94
CA LEU A 44 -0.30 7.26 3.95
C LEU A 44 -1.67 6.74 3.51
N LEU A 45 -2.42 7.51 2.70
CA LEU A 45 -3.72 7.07 2.20
C LEU A 45 -3.59 5.90 1.20
N PRO A 46 -2.75 5.98 0.13
CA PRO A 46 -2.48 4.82 -0.73
C PRO A 46 -1.95 3.60 0.02
N ILE A 47 -1.06 3.80 1.00
CA ILE A 47 -0.53 2.72 1.83
C ILE A 47 -1.64 2.04 2.64
N GLY A 48 -2.46 2.82 3.36
CA GLY A 48 -3.57 2.28 4.15
C GLY A 48 -4.59 1.54 3.29
N PHE A 49 -4.92 2.08 2.11
CA PHE A 49 -5.78 1.39 1.14
C PHE A 49 -5.16 0.08 0.64
N GLY A 50 -3.87 0.09 0.29
CA GLY A 50 -3.14 -1.10 -0.13
C GLY A 50 -3.11 -2.20 0.94
N VAL A 51 -2.96 -1.83 2.21
CA VAL A 51 -3.02 -2.77 3.35
C VAL A 51 -4.39 -3.40 3.48
N ILE A 52 -5.48 -2.62 3.38
CA ILE A 52 -6.84 -3.16 3.46
C ILE A 52 -7.08 -4.17 2.33
N VAL A 53 -6.82 -3.73 1.10
CA VAL A 53 -7.13 -4.50 -0.11
C VAL A 53 -6.22 -5.73 -0.24
N GLY A 54 -4.93 -5.60 0.08
CA GLY A 54 -3.98 -6.70 0.03
C GLY A 54 -4.21 -7.79 1.08
N ASN A 55 -4.96 -7.51 2.15
CA ASN A 55 -5.31 -8.47 3.19
C ASN A 55 -6.77 -8.98 3.08
N MET A 56 -7.52 -8.59 2.04
CA MET A 56 -8.86 -9.14 1.82
C MET A 56 -8.79 -10.64 1.51
N PRO A 57 -9.62 -11.47 2.16
CA PRO A 57 -9.67 -12.89 1.86
C PRO A 57 -10.28 -13.09 0.47
N TYR A 58 -9.56 -13.79 -0.40
CA TYR A 58 -10.02 -14.13 -1.74
C TYR A 58 -10.08 -15.65 -1.92
N MET A 59 -10.86 -16.09 -2.91
CA MET A 59 -11.04 -17.50 -3.21
C MET A 59 -9.78 -18.06 -3.89
N ALA A 60 -9.31 -19.23 -3.44
CA ALA A 60 -8.19 -19.93 -4.06
C ALA A 60 -8.47 -20.18 -5.55
N GLY A 61 -7.54 -19.76 -6.42
CA GLY A 61 -7.66 -19.86 -7.88
C GLY A 61 -8.03 -18.57 -8.60
N LEU A 62 -8.32 -17.48 -7.87
CA LEU A 62 -8.51 -16.15 -8.46
C LEU A 62 -7.18 -15.38 -8.43
N PRO A 63 -6.61 -14.94 -9.57
CA PRO A 63 -5.29 -14.32 -9.65
C PRO A 63 -5.37 -12.85 -9.21
N ILE A 64 -5.67 -12.62 -7.93
CA ILE A 64 -5.84 -11.29 -7.34
C ILE A 64 -4.70 -10.99 -6.37
N GLY A 65 -4.11 -11.99 -5.71
CA GLY A 65 -3.09 -11.77 -4.69
C GLY A 65 -1.82 -11.11 -5.22
N VAL A 66 -1.07 -10.47 -4.33
CA VAL A 66 0.21 -9.80 -4.63
C VAL A 66 1.23 -10.78 -5.25
N TYR A 67 1.19 -12.04 -4.83
CA TYR A 67 2.11 -13.09 -5.29
C TYR A 67 1.58 -13.88 -6.49
N ASP A 68 0.34 -13.62 -6.93
CA ASP A 68 -0.27 -14.29 -8.06
C ASP A 68 0.21 -13.65 -9.37
N LYS A 69 0.96 -14.40 -10.18
CA LYS A 69 1.47 -13.90 -11.47
C LYS A 69 0.32 -13.44 -12.37
N GLY A 70 0.40 -12.22 -12.86
CA GLY A 70 -0.62 -11.61 -13.73
C GLY A 70 -1.75 -10.89 -12.98
N SER A 71 -1.74 -10.89 -11.65
CA SER A 71 -2.65 -10.04 -10.88
C SER A 71 -2.25 -8.56 -11.00
N VAL A 72 -3.24 -7.68 -10.85
CA VAL A 72 -3.00 -6.23 -10.81
C VAL A 72 -2.07 -5.86 -9.65
N TYR A 73 -2.22 -6.50 -8.48
CA TYR A 73 -1.35 -6.24 -7.34
C TYR A 73 0.08 -6.74 -7.55
N SER A 74 0.27 -7.85 -8.28
CA SER A 74 1.60 -8.34 -8.66
C SER A 74 2.32 -7.36 -9.59
N LEU A 75 1.60 -6.75 -10.54
CA LEU A 75 2.17 -5.73 -11.43
C LEU A 75 2.60 -4.47 -10.67
N ILE A 76 1.77 -4.01 -9.73
CA ILE A 76 2.11 -2.86 -8.88
C ILE A 76 3.31 -3.20 -7.98
N TYR A 77 3.31 -4.39 -7.36
CA TYR A 77 4.40 -4.85 -6.50
C TYR A 77 5.71 -5.06 -7.28
N TYR A 78 5.62 -5.45 -8.55
CA TYR A 78 6.77 -5.51 -9.44
C TYR A 78 7.43 -4.14 -9.60
N GLY A 79 6.67 -3.04 -9.72
CA GLY A 79 7.24 -1.69 -9.81
C GLY A 79 8.06 -1.28 -8.57
N VAL A 80 7.70 -1.82 -7.39
CA VAL A 80 8.47 -1.62 -6.15
C VAL A 80 9.69 -2.53 -6.11
N THR A 81 9.52 -3.83 -6.36
CA THR A 81 10.60 -4.83 -6.25
C THR A 81 11.65 -4.72 -7.36
N SER A 82 11.26 -4.29 -8.55
CA SER A 82 12.18 -3.93 -9.64
C SER A 82 12.94 -2.62 -9.41
N GLY A 83 12.59 -1.88 -8.34
CA GLY A 83 13.23 -0.62 -8.00
C GLY A 83 12.89 0.53 -8.96
N VAL A 84 11.77 0.45 -9.69
CA VAL A 84 11.35 1.51 -10.62
C VAL A 84 10.67 2.67 -9.88
N PHE A 85 9.76 2.38 -8.96
CA PHE A 85 9.00 3.42 -8.26
C PHE A 85 9.84 4.29 -7.31
N PRO A 86 10.77 3.76 -6.49
CA PRO A 86 11.52 4.61 -5.56
C PRO A 86 12.36 5.70 -6.25
N PRO A 87 13.18 5.41 -7.28
CA PRO A 87 13.93 6.44 -8.01
C PRO A 87 13.04 7.45 -8.73
N LEU A 88 11.89 7.02 -9.28
CA LEU A 88 10.93 7.94 -9.92
C LEU A 88 10.32 8.91 -8.91
N ILE A 89 9.99 8.43 -7.70
CA ILE A 89 9.50 9.29 -6.62
C ILE A 89 10.58 10.28 -6.18
N PHE A 90 11.83 9.82 -5.99
CA PHE A 90 12.95 10.69 -5.63
C PHE A 90 13.30 11.71 -6.72
N LEU A 91 13.20 11.33 -7.99
CA LEU A 91 13.34 12.27 -9.10
C LEU A 91 12.28 13.37 -9.04
N GLY A 92 11.02 13.01 -8.77
CA GLY A 92 9.93 13.96 -8.57
C GLY A 92 10.17 14.91 -7.38
N ILE A 93 10.60 14.37 -6.23
CA ILE A 93 10.93 15.18 -5.05
C ILE A 93 12.09 16.14 -5.37
N GLY A 94 13.14 15.66 -6.03
CA GLY A 94 14.29 16.48 -6.44
C GLY A 94 13.89 17.59 -7.42
N ALA A 95 12.98 17.31 -8.35
CA ALA A 95 12.46 18.32 -9.28
C ALA A 95 11.59 19.40 -8.60
N LEU A 96 10.96 19.08 -7.46
CA LEU A 96 10.16 20.02 -6.68
C LEU A 96 10.98 20.76 -5.60
N THR A 97 12.23 20.38 -5.38
CA THR A 97 13.08 20.96 -4.34
C THR A 97 13.68 22.28 -4.82
N ASP A 98 13.48 23.37 -4.05
CA ASP A 98 14.12 24.66 -4.31
C ASP A 98 15.51 24.74 -3.67
N PHE A 99 16.55 24.90 -4.50
CA PHE A 99 17.95 25.00 -4.06
C PHE A 99 18.42 26.44 -3.81
N SER A 100 17.57 27.46 -3.99
CA SER A 100 17.97 28.88 -3.89
C SER A 100 18.53 29.26 -2.51
N THR A 101 17.95 28.73 -1.44
CA THR A 101 18.42 28.96 -0.06
C THR A 101 19.73 28.25 0.26
N LEU A 102 19.91 27.04 -0.30
CA LEU A 102 21.13 26.25 -0.16
C LEU A 102 22.31 26.92 -0.88
N ILE A 103 22.08 27.40 -2.12
CA ILE A 103 23.10 28.06 -2.95
C ILE A 103 23.49 29.42 -2.36
N SER A 104 22.52 30.20 -1.87
CA SER A 104 22.79 31.51 -1.27
C SER A 104 23.51 31.44 0.08
N SER A 105 23.40 30.33 0.81
CA SER A 105 24.08 30.15 2.10
C SER A 105 24.62 28.71 2.26
N PRO A 106 25.77 28.37 1.64
CA PRO A 106 26.28 26.99 1.64
C PRO A 106 26.54 26.40 3.03
N LYS A 107 26.72 27.24 4.06
CA LYS A 107 26.84 26.80 5.46
C LYS A 107 25.56 26.12 5.98
N SER A 108 24.40 26.40 5.39
CA SER A 108 23.13 25.72 5.73
C SER A 108 23.18 24.21 5.43
N MET A 109 24.02 23.79 4.47
CA MET A 109 24.25 22.38 4.17
C MET A 109 24.87 21.60 5.35
N LEU A 110 25.58 22.27 6.26
CA LEU A 110 26.17 21.63 7.45
C LEU A 110 25.16 21.38 8.59
N LEU A 111 23.96 21.96 8.50
CA LEU A 111 22.87 21.75 9.46
C LEU A 111 21.98 20.55 9.09
N GLY A 112 22.02 20.13 7.83
CA GLY A 112 21.26 19.01 7.29
C GLY A 112 21.84 17.65 7.65
#